data_AF-A0A6M3KYL2-F1
#
_entry.id   AF-A0A6M3KYL2-F1
#
_cell.length_a   1.000
_cell.length_b   1.000
_cell.length_c   1.000
_cell.angle_alpha   90.00
_cell.angle_beta   90.00
_cell.angle_gamma   90.00
#
_symmetry.space_group_name_H-M   'P 1'
#
loop_
_entity.id
_entity.type
_entity.pdbx_description
1 polymer ?
#
loop_
_entity_poly.entity_id
_entity_poly.type
_entity_poly.pdbx_seq_one_letter_code
_entity_poly.pdbx_strand_id
1 'polypeptide(L)'
;MKEHTLKVKAKDYFREKGYLSWMPPRVKWLKEQDIFGIWDGIAWRRNKFIFFQLTTISNKSARLKKIINFMMPSRLYITSPVKGWLMCYRKKTNQFEISEI
;
A
#
# COMPACT_ATOMS: atom_id res chain seq x y z
N MET A 1 7.62 -14.16 -5.63
CA MET A 1 6.40 -14.43 -4.82
C MET A 1 5.22 -13.98 -5.66
N LYS A 2 4.16 -14.79 -5.75
CA LYS A 2 2.97 -14.39 -6.52
C LYS A 2 2.27 -13.23 -5.80
N GLU A 3 1.78 -12.25 -6.57
CA GLU A 3 1.09 -11.06 -6.04
C GLU A 3 -0.07 -11.44 -5.10
N HIS A 4 -0.83 -12.47 -5.47
CA HIS A 4 -1.93 -12.96 -4.64
C HIS A 4 -1.48 -13.39 -3.24
N THR A 5 -0.36 -14.10 -3.12
CA THR A 5 0.20 -14.52 -1.82
C THR A 5 0.57 -13.31 -0.95
N LEU A 6 1.10 -12.25 -1.56
CA LEU A 6 1.44 -11.02 -0.85
C LEU A 6 0.19 -10.32 -0.31
N LYS A 7 -0.89 -10.28 -1.10
CA LYS A 7 -2.19 -9.73 -0.70
C LYS A 7 -2.83 -10.50 0.45
N VAL A 8 -2.79 -11.84 0.42
CA VAL A 8 -3.28 -12.68 1.52
C VAL A 8 -2.53 -12.36 2.82
N LYS A 9 -1.19 -12.35 2.76
CA LYS A 9 -0.35 -12.01 3.93
C LYS A 9 -0.62 -10.60 4.46
N ALA A 10 -0.86 -9.63 3.58
CA ALA A 10 -1.21 -8.27 3.99
C ALA A 10 -2.58 -8.23 4.71
N LYS A 11 -3.59 -8.96 4.22
CA LYS A 11 -4.88 -9.09 4.91
C LYS A 11 -4.72 -9.68 6.31
N ASP A 12 -3.93 -10.74 6.44
CA ASP A 12 -3.66 -11.36 7.74
C ASP A 12 -2.98 -10.38 8.69
N TYR A 13 -1.94 -9.66 8.22
CA TYR A 13 -1.27 -8.62 8.99
C TYR A 13 -2.24 -7.55 9.50
N PHE A 14 -3.11 -7.02 8.63
CA PHE A 14 -4.08 -5.99 9.03
C PHE A 14 -5.11 -6.53 10.01
N ARG A 15 -5.62 -7.75 9.78
CA ARG A 15 -6.56 -8.42 10.68
C ARG A 15 -5.98 -8.59 12.08
N GLU A 16 -4.75 -9.10 12.19
CA GLU A 16 -4.03 -9.26 13.47
C GLU A 16 -3.82 -7.93 14.20
N LYS A 17 -3.68 -6.83 13.46
CA LYS A 17 -3.54 -5.47 14.00
C LYS A 17 -4.88 -4.76 14.24
N GLY A 18 -6.01 -5.43 14.02
CA GLY A 18 -7.35 -4.90 14.23
C GLY A 18 -7.79 -3.85 13.20
N TYR A 19 -7.25 -3.91 11.98
CA TYR A 19 -7.68 -3.09 10.85
C TYR A 19 -8.65 -3.87 9.96
N LEU A 20 -9.69 -3.20 9.48
CA LEU A 20 -10.46 -3.63 8.31
C LEU A 20 -9.65 -3.23 7.07
N SER A 21 -9.31 -4.19 6.19
CA SER A 21 -8.56 -3.90 4.96
C SER A 21 -9.38 -4.21 3.72
N TRP A 22 -9.24 -3.37 2.71
CA TRP A 22 -9.87 -3.52 1.41
C TRP A 22 -8.85 -3.26 0.30
N MET A 23 -8.90 -4.08 -0.74
CA MET A 23 -8.11 -3.93 -1.96
C MET A 23 -9.06 -4.05 -3.13
N PRO A 24 -9.00 -3.13 -4.11
CA PRO A 24 -9.88 -3.21 -5.27
C PRO A 24 -9.61 -4.52 -6.03
N PRO A 25 -10.66 -5.10 -6.66
CA PRO A 25 -10.45 -6.11 -7.70
C PRO A 25 -9.55 -5.51 -8.79
N ARG A 26 -8.81 -6.34 -9.55
CA ARG A 26 -8.00 -5.80 -10.66
C ARG A 26 -8.92 -5.15 -11.68
N VAL A 27 -9.03 -3.83 -11.63
CA VAL A 27 -9.79 -3.07 -12.62
C VAL A 27 -8.80 -2.36 -13.53
N LYS A 28 -8.83 -2.73 -14.81
CA LYS A 28 -8.17 -1.97 -15.88
C LYS A 28 -9.12 -0.85 -16.29
N TRP A 29 -9.35 0.14 -15.43
CA TRP A 29 -9.96 1.38 -15.94
C TRP A 29 -8.95 2.08 -16.86
N LEU A 30 -9.48 2.87 -17.79
CA LEU A 30 -8.85 3.52 -18.94
C LEU A 30 -7.55 4.31 -18.61
N LYS A 31 -6.95 4.93 -19.63
CA LYS A 31 -5.65 5.66 -19.66
C LYS A 31 -5.32 6.63 -18.50
N GLU A 32 -6.22 6.86 -17.54
CA GLU A 32 -6.04 7.72 -16.38
C GLU A 32 -5.35 6.99 -15.21
N GLN A 33 -4.45 7.70 -14.52
CA GLN A 33 -3.80 7.19 -13.32
C GLN A 33 -4.74 7.34 -12.12
N ASP A 34 -5.52 6.30 -11.81
CA ASP A 34 -6.31 6.21 -10.58
C ASP A 34 -5.40 6.12 -9.32
N ILE A 35 -5.89 6.54 -8.16
CA ILE A 35 -5.21 6.42 -6.86
C ILE A 35 -4.80 4.96 -6.57
N PHE A 36 -5.60 3.99 -7.03
CA PHE A 36 -5.30 2.56 -6.91
C PHE A 36 -4.31 2.03 -7.96
N GLY A 37 -3.88 2.87 -8.90
CA GLY A 37 -2.68 2.64 -9.71
C GLY A 37 -1.38 2.80 -8.92
N ILE A 38 -1.45 3.46 -7.76
CA ILE A 38 -0.31 3.76 -6.88
C ILE A 38 -0.40 3.04 -5.55
N TRP A 39 -1.61 2.87 -5.02
CA TRP A 39 -1.90 2.17 -3.77
C TRP A 39 -2.61 0.85 -4.04
N ASP A 40 -2.17 -0.23 -3.41
CA ASP A 40 -2.78 -1.55 -3.58
C ASP A 40 -4.09 -1.69 -2.79
N GLY A 41 -4.32 -0.82 -1.80
CA GLY A 41 -5.54 -0.81 -1.02
C GLY A 41 -5.55 0.17 0.14
N ILE A 42 -6.56 0.03 0.97
CA ILE A 42 -6.79 0.83 2.18
C ILE A 42 -6.99 -0.06 3.41
N ALA A 43 -6.53 0.40 4.56
CA ALA A 43 -6.78 -0.20 5.85
C ALA A 43 -7.35 0.85 6.81
N TRP A 44 -8.39 0.48 7.55
CA TRP A 44 -9.13 1.37 8.43
C TRP A 44 -9.24 0.75 9.83
N ARG A 45 -8.89 1.56 10.85
CA ARG A 45 -9.11 1.25 12.26
C ARG A 45 -9.51 2.51 13.02
N ARG A 46 -10.72 2.53 13.59
CA ARG A 46 -11.27 3.67 14.34
C ARG A 46 -11.28 4.96 13.52
N ASN A 47 -10.44 5.95 13.84
CA ASN A 47 -10.31 7.21 13.12
C ASN A 47 -9.06 7.26 12.23
N LYS A 48 -8.33 6.14 12.06
CA LYS A 48 -7.11 6.05 11.28
C LYS A 48 -7.35 5.37 9.95
N PHE A 49 -7.02 6.05 8.87
CA PHE A 49 -7.06 5.52 7.51
C PHE A 49 -5.65 5.40 6.97
N ILE A 50 -5.36 4.28 6.32
CA ILE A 50 -4.05 4.00 5.76
C ILE A 50 -4.24 3.59 4.31
N PHE A 51 -3.66 4.34 3.38
CA PHE A 51 -3.36 3.82 2.05
C PHE A 51 -2.10 2.97 2.16
N PHE A 52 -2.11 1.75 1.61
CA PHE A 52 -0.95 0.89 1.63
C PHE A 52 -0.54 0.44 0.23
N GLN A 53 0.76 0.37 0.01
CA GLN A 53 1.36 -0.22 -1.18
C GLN A 53 2.18 -1.43 -0.77
N LEU A 54 1.88 -2.58 -1.35
CA LEU A 54 2.63 -3.81 -1.18
C LEU A 54 3.78 -3.84 -2.17
N THR A 55 4.95 -4.25 -1.68
CA THR A 55 6.12 -4.46 -2.53
C THR A 55 7.06 -5.48 -1.90
N THR A 56 8.13 -5.82 -2.61
CA THR A 56 9.27 -6.55 -2.06
C THR A 56 10.40 -5.57 -1.74
N ILE A 57 11.30 -5.95 -0.82
CA ILE A 57 12.48 -5.13 -0.49
C ILE A 57 13.28 -4.71 -1.73
N SER A 58 13.46 -5.62 -2.69
CA SER A 58 14.16 -5.36 -3.94
C SER A 58 13.54 -4.24 -4.78
N ASN A 59 12.24 -3.97 -4.61
CA ASN A 59 11.47 -2.99 -5.38
C ASN A 59 11.10 -1.75 -4.57
N LYS A 60 11.60 -1.62 -3.32
CA LYS A 60 11.26 -0.53 -2.39
C LYS A 60 11.51 0.84 -3.04
N SER A 61 12.72 1.08 -3.54
CA SER A 61 13.11 2.38 -4.12
C SER A 61 12.28 2.76 -5.36
N ALA A 62 12.03 1.80 -6.25
CA ALA A 62 11.23 2.03 -7.46
C ALA A 62 9.78 2.39 -7.12
N ARG A 63 9.20 1.73 -6.12
CA ARG A 63 7.82 2.01 -5.67
C ARG A 63 7.72 3.34 -4.94
N LEU A 64 8.68 3.67 -4.10
CA LEU A 64 8.74 4.98 -3.45
C LEU A 64 8.79 6.11 -4.48
N LYS A 65 9.66 6.00 -5.50
CA LYS A 65 9.73 6.97 -6.59
C LYS A 65 8.40 7.11 -7.33
N LYS A 66 7.68 5.99 -7.56
CA LYS A 66 6.35 6.01 -8.17
C LYS A 66 5.33 6.79 -7.33
N ILE A 67 5.33 6.58 -6.02
CA ILE A 67 4.42 7.28 -5.09
C ILE A 67 4.74 8.77 -5.06
N ILE A 68 6.01 9.14 -4.91
CA ILE A 68 6.45 10.55 -4.92
C ILE A 68 6.04 11.23 -6.23
N ASN A 69 6.30 10.60 -7.37
CA ASN A 69 5.95 11.14 -8.69
C ASN A 69 4.43 11.31 -8.88
N PHE A 70 3.60 10.53 -8.19
CA PHE A 70 2.15 10.71 -8.22
C PHE A 70 1.67 11.84 -7.31
N MET A 71 2.27 11.96 -6.12
CA MET A 71 1.86 12.96 -5.12
C MET A 71 2.33 14.38 -5.47
N MET A 72 3.52 14.55 -6.03
CA MET A 72 4.08 15.89 -6.29
C MET A 72 3.26 16.73 -7.29
N PRO A 73 2.90 16.24 -8.49
CA PRO A 73 2.19 17.06 -9.49
C PRO A 73 0.78 17.43 -9.04
N SER A 74 0.16 16.54 -8.26
CA SER A 74 -1.21 16.70 -7.78
C SER A 74 -1.32 17.56 -6.52
N ARG A 75 -0.18 17.97 -5.91
CA ARG A 75 -0.11 18.60 -4.58
C ARG A 75 -0.90 17.82 -3.53
N LEU A 76 -1.02 16.51 -3.71
CA LEU A 76 -1.72 15.63 -2.78
C LEU A 76 -0.74 15.30 -1.66
N TYR A 77 -1.00 15.87 -0.50
CA TYR A 77 -0.28 15.55 0.72
C TYR A 77 -1.13 14.59 1.55
N ILE A 78 -0.50 13.52 2.01
CA ILE A 78 -1.07 12.66 3.03
C ILE A 78 -1.05 13.47 4.33
N THR A 79 -2.25 13.71 4.88
CA THR A 79 -2.44 14.52 6.08
C THR A 79 -3.08 13.69 7.18
N SER A 80 -2.81 14.02 8.45
CA SER A 80 -3.50 13.39 9.57
C SER A 80 -5.02 13.55 9.42
N PRO A 81 -5.83 12.48 9.56
CA PRO A 81 -5.49 11.16 10.09
C PRO A 81 -5.20 10.08 9.02
N VAL A 82 -5.11 10.47 7.76
CA VAL A 82 -4.78 9.59 6.63
C VAL A 82 -3.27 9.38 6.61
N LYS A 83 -2.81 8.14 6.43
CA LYS A 83 -1.39 7.78 6.36
C LYS A 83 -1.10 6.98 5.09
N GLY A 84 0.13 7.04 4.60
CA GLY A 84 0.63 6.20 3.51
C GLY A 84 1.62 5.19 4.05
N TRP A 85 1.42 3.90 3.79
CA TRP A 85 2.34 2.84 4.21
C TRP A 85 2.94 2.12 3.01
N LEU A 86 4.26 2.06 2.94
CA LEU A 86 4.97 1.14 2.05
C LEU A 86 5.29 -0.15 2.80
N MET A 87 4.62 -1.23 2.45
CA MET A 87 4.77 -2.54 3.10
C MET A 87 5.68 -3.43 2.25
N CYS A 88 6.95 -3.51 2.66
CA CYS A 88 7.98 -4.30 2.00
C CYS A 88 8.04 -5.70 2.60
N TYR A 89 7.65 -6.71 1.84
CA TYR A 89 7.72 -8.08 2.31
C TYR A 89 9.13 -8.66 2.19
N ARG A 90 9.64 -9.20 3.30
CA ARG A 90 10.95 -9.86 3.40
C ARG A 90 10.77 -11.37 3.38
N LYS A 91 11.08 -12.01 2.25
CA LYS A 91 10.95 -13.47 2.10
C LYS A 91 11.76 -14.25 3.14
N LYS A 92 12.97 -13.78 3.49
CA LYS A 92 13.86 -14.46 4.46
C LYS A 92 13.27 -14.54 5.87
N THR A 93 12.54 -13.50 6.32
CA THR A 93 12.00 -13.43 7.68
C THR A 93 10.48 -13.60 7.73
N ASN A 94 9.82 -13.76 6.59
CA ASN A 94 8.36 -13.92 6.47
C ASN A 94 7.56 -12.75 7.10
N GLN A 95 8.12 -11.53 7.06
CA GLN A 95 7.56 -10.34 7.72
C GLN A 95 7.47 -9.14 6.77
N PHE A 96 6.61 -8.19 7.10
CA PHE A 96 6.56 -6.87 6.47
C PHE A 96 7.44 -5.87 7.22
N GLU A 97 8.30 -5.19 6.47
CA GLU A 97 8.95 -3.95 6.88
C GLU A 97 8.07 -2.79 6.41
N ILE A 98 7.67 -1.90 7.32
CA ILE A 98 6.74 -0.80 7.02
C ILE A 98 7.49 0.52 7.09
N SER A 99 7.32 1.34 6.06
CA SER A 99 7.77 2.73 6.05
C SER A 99 6.55 3.64 5.88
N GLU A 100 6.39 4.61 6.77
CA GLU A 100 5.37 5.67 6.62
C GLU A 100 5.85 6.67 5.57
N ILE A 101 4.93 7.10 4.69
CA ILE A 101 5.13 8.07 3.61
C ILE A 101 4.33 9.33 3.94
#